data_AF-A0A5D0PZJ8-F1
#
_entry.id   AF-A0A5D0PZJ8-F1
#
_cell.length_a   1.000
_cell.length_b   1.000
_cell.length_c   1.000
_cell.angle_alpha   90.00
_cell.angle_beta   90.00
_cell.angle_gamma   90.00
#
_symmetry.space_group_name_H-M   'P 1'
#
loop_
_entity.id
_entity.type
_entity.pdbx_description
1 polymer ?
#
loop_
_entity_poly.entity_id
_entity_poly.type
_entity_poly.pdbx_seq_one_letter_code
_entity_poly.pdbx_strand_id
1 'polypeptide(L)'
;MCLPLHRRIAPGRRSSLPERNATVPPILPPILPPILPALRRASAAALLLTAGAAAPAYAPETAPCERHLKPAHTYHAHHHTFTTDDAGRPVEALARRLTDKSAARTGCQSTVGNWGGSGDWNGGHLIAASFDGVGLRYNLVPMQGRQINQGLMKRVEDGARSCLDGDGAVAGYRVRLRYPDRDTLAPDQITITLSAPGKLKFDLPNRALPAKEFEARQEKITKAFQEARCTVRTVSITRR
;
A
#
# COMPACT_ATOMS: atom_id res chain seq x y z
N MET A 1 -35.79 -15.94 39.43
CA MET A 1 -36.07 -16.18 40.86
C MET A 1 -34.84 -16.83 41.50
N CYS A 2 -34.71 -16.66 42.81
CA CYS A 2 -33.49 -16.59 43.60
C CYS A 2 -32.63 -17.87 43.79
N LEU A 3 -31.32 -17.62 43.94
CA LEU A 3 -30.26 -18.30 44.74
C LEU A 3 -30.69 -18.80 46.14
N PRO A 4 -29.82 -19.36 47.03
CA PRO A 4 -28.52 -20.08 46.94
C PRO A 4 -28.44 -21.31 47.92
N LEU A 5 -27.25 -21.91 48.11
CA LEU A 5 -26.63 -22.44 49.38
C LEU A 5 -25.64 -23.59 49.02
N HIS A 6 -24.52 -23.89 49.66
CA HIS A 6 -23.65 -23.29 50.68
C HIS A 6 -22.35 -24.12 50.75
N ARG A 7 -21.29 -23.48 51.24
CA ARG A 7 -19.92 -23.96 51.48
C ARG A 7 -19.84 -24.77 52.79
N ARG A 8 -18.99 -25.80 52.89
CA ARG A 8 -18.45 -26.31 54.18
C ARG A 8 -16.98 -26.75 54.04
N ILE A 9 -16.26 -26.60 55.15
CA ILE A 9 -14.80 -26.63 55.34
C ILE A 9 -14.46 -27.68 56.44
N ALA A 10 -13.23 -28.24 56.34
CA ALA A 10 -12.35 -28.83 57.39
C ALA A 10 -12.63 -30.25 57.95
N PRO A 11 -11.70 -30.89 58.74
CA PRO A 11 -10.26 -30.61 59.05
C PRO A 11 -9.31 -31.85 59.12
N GLY A 12 -8.01 -31.60 59.37
CA GLY A 12 -7.08 -32.47 60.14
C GLY A 12 -5.77 -32.85 59.41
N ARG A 13 -4.59 -33.01 60.02
CA ARG A 13 -4.07 -32.86 61.40
C ARG A 13 -2.52 -32.89 61.34
N ARG A 14 -1.90 -32.50 62.46
CA ARG A 14 -0.49 -32.23 62.82
C ARG A 14 0.52 -33.37 62.62
N SER A 15 1.83 -33.04 62.52
CA SER A 15 2.95 -33.62 63.30
C SER A 15 4.26 -32.87 62.98
N SER A 16 4.83 -32.05 63.89
CA SER A 16 5.85 -32.35 64.92
C SER A 16 7.32 -32.22 64.45
N LEU A 17 8.00 -31.21 65.01
CA LEU A 17 9.46 -31.05 65.10
C LEU A 17 10.10 -32.19 65.94
N PRO A 18 11.44 -32.33 65.89
CA PRO A 18 12.19 -31.96 67.08
C PRO A 18 13.52 -31.21 66.82
N GLU A 19 14.13 -30.87 67.96
CA GLU A 19 15.09 -29.84 68.33
C GLU A 19 16.60 -30.15 68.13
N ARG A 20 17.37 -29.05 68.05
CA ARG A 20 18.69 -28.72 68.67
C ARG A 20 19.90 -29.66 68.49
N ASN A 21 21.06 -29.11 68.08
CA ASN A 21 22.03 -28.54 69.03
C ASN A 21 23.23 -27.87 68.33
N ALA A 22 23.81 -26.90 69.05
CA ALA A 22 24.87 -25.99 68.61
C ALA A 22 26.29 -26.51 68.94
N THR A 23 27.28 -26.09 68.15
CA THR A 23 28.67 -25.88 68.63
C THR A 23 29.39 -24.83 67.75
N VAL A 24 30.17 -23.98 68.40
CA VAL A 24 30.83 -22.71 68.03
C VAL A 24 32.21 -22.71 68.77
N PRO A 25 33.30 -21.93 68.51
CA PRO A 25 33.84 -21.10 67.38
C PRO A 25 35.34 -21.48 67.06
N PRO A 26 36.36 -20.63 66.69
CA PRO A 26 36.69 -19.18 66.91
C PRO A 26 36.71 -18.31 65.61
N ILE A 27 36.17 -17.08 65.58
CA ILE A 27 36.74 -15.73 65.88
C ILE A 27 37.99 -15.31 65.07
N LEU A 28 37.79 -14.35 64.15
CA LEU A 28 38.73 -13.26 63.78
C LEU A 28 37.92 -11.99 63.36
N PRO A 29 38.51 -10.78 63.40
CA PRO A 29 37.85 -9.51 63.78
C PRO A 29 37.30 -8.66 62.60
N PRO A 30 36.69 -7.47 62.86
CA PRO A 30 35.65 -6.88 62.03
C PRO A 30 36.16 -5.84 61.03
N ILE A 31 35.50 -5.75 59.87
CA ILE A 31 35.57 -4.57 59.00
C ILE A 31 34.15 -4.31 58.44
N LEU A 32 33.60 -3.13 58.76
CA LEU A 32 32.38 -2.54 58.18
C LEU A 32 32.75 -1.15 57.63
N PRO A 33 31.94 -0.52 56.76
CA PRO A 33 31.84 -0.74 55.31
C PRO A 33 32.22 0.56 54.55
N PRO A 34 32.05 0.61 53.21
CA PRO A 34 31.29 1.74 52.70
C PRO A 34 30.04 1.29 51.96
N ILE A 35 28.97 2.00 52.29
CA ILE A 35 27.64 1.97 51.70
C ILE A 35 27.78 2.29 50.21
N LEU A 36 27.54 1.31 49.35
CA LEU A 36 27.28 1.55 47.93
C LEU A 36 25.78 1.82 47.76
N PRO A 37 25.38 2.93 47.11
CA PRO A 37 23.98 3.18 46.84
C PRO A 37 23.48 2.14 45.84
N ALA A 38 22.39 1.47 46.21
CA ALA A 38 21.61 0.63 45.32
C ALA A 38 21.02 1.51 44.19
N LEU A 39 21.74 1.64 43.08
CA LEU A 39 21.18 2.07 41.81
C LEU A 39 20.30 0.93 41.28
N ARG A 40 19.02 0.96 41.66
CA ARG A 40 17.95 0.30 40.91
C ARG A 40 18.04 0.83 39.47
N ARG A 41 18.65 0.05 38.57
CA ARG A 41 18.41 0.20 37.14
C ARG A 41 16.97 -0.19 36.89
N ALA A 42 16.06 0.76 37.01
CA ALA A 42 14.79 0.69 36.32
C ALA A 42 15.14 0.72 34.83
N SER A 43 15.16 -0.44 34.19
CA SER A 43 15.15 -0.54 32.74
C SER A 43 13.79 -0.02 32.27
N ALA A 44 13.70 1.30 32.11
CA ALA A 44 12.66 1.89 31.29
C ALA A 44 12.97 1.46 29.85
N ALA A 45 12.39 0.34 29.43
CA ALA A 45 12.25 0.04 28.02
C ALA A 45 11.32 1.11 27.43
N ALA A 46 11.91 2.22 27.01
CA ALA A 46 11.25 3.22 26.20
C ALA A 46 10.92 2.54 24.87
N LEU A 47 9.70 2.04 24.76
CA LEU A 47 9.11 1.60 23.50
C LEU A 47 8.95 2.86 22.65
N LEU A 48 10.00 3.21 21.90
CA LEU A 48 9.93 4.24 20.87
C LEU A 48 8.97 3.72 19.80
N LEU A 49 7.69 4.10 19.89
CA LEU A 49 6.81 4.08 18.74
C LEU A 49 7.40 5.06 17.73
N THR A 50 8.25 4.58 16.83
CA THR A 50 8.55 5.30 15.60
C THR A 50 7.25 5.32 14.82
N ALA A 51 6.48 6.40 14.98
CA ALA A 51 5.40 6.73 14.05
C ALA A 51 6.02 6.69 12.66
N GLY A 52 5.62 5.71 11.84
CA GLY A 52 6.08 5.61 10.47
C GLY A 52 5.79 6.94 9.79
N ALA A 53 6.83 7.66 9.37
CA ALA A 53 6.67 8.96 8.74
C ALA A 53 5.75 8.79 7.53
N ALA A 54 4.56 9.39 7.58
CA ALA A 54 3.66 9.41 6.44
C ALA A 54 4.40 10.03 5.25
N ALA A 55 4.23 9.47 4.05
CA ALA A 55 4.82 10.04 2.86
C ALA A 55 4.39 11.52 2.74
N PRO A 56 5.31 12.44 2.40
CA PRO A 56 4.96 13.85 2.27
C PRO A 56 3.82 14.00 1.24
N ALA A 57 2.86 14.87 1.56
CA ALA A 57 1.85 15.33 0.62
C ALA A 57 2.43 16.52 -0.15
N TYR A 58 2.49 16.41 -1.47
CA TYR A 58 2.91 17.47 -2.38
C TYR A 58 1.68 18.22 -2.88
N ALA A 59 1.77 19.55 -2.95
CA ALA A 59 0.90 20.28 -3.87
C ALA A 59 1.19 19.80 -5.30
N PRO A 60 0.18 19.58 -6.15
CA PRO A 60 0.42 19.21 -7.54
C PRO A 60 1.27 20.26 -8.24
N GLU A 61 2.41 19.85 -8.78
CA GLU A 61 3.19 20.70 -9.67
C GLU A 61 2.37 21.04 -10.92
N THR A 62 2.49 22.29 -11.37
CA THR A 62 1.84 22.74 -12.58
C THR A 62 2.56 22.14 -13.80
N ALA A 63 1.78 21.73 -14.79
CA ALA A 63 2.31 21.27 -16.06
C ALA A 63 1.34 21.68 -17.17
N PRO A 64 1.85 22.21 -18.30
CA PRO A 64 0.99 22.51 -19.44
C PRO A 64 0.44 21.21 -20.03
N CYS A 65 -0.73 21.29 -20.68
CA CYS A 65 -1.30 20.16 -21.41
C CYS A 65 -0.69 20.09 -22.83
N GLU A 66 0.60 19.80 -22.90
CA GLU A 66 1.39 19.80 -24.13
C GLU A 66 1.92 18.40 -24.47
N ARG A 67 2.25 18.17 -25.74
CA ARG A 67 2.73 16.86 -26.23
C ARG A 67 3.99 16.41 -25.49
N HIS A 68 4.91 17.33 -25.23
CA HIS A 68 6.15 17.09 -24.50
C HIS A 68 6.22 18.00 -23.29
N LEU A 69 6.59 17.43 -22.16
CA LEU A 69 6.87 18.14 -20.91
C LEU A 69 8.36 18.43 -20.78
N LYS A 70 8.79 18.87 -19.60
CA LYS A 70 10.22 18.98 -19.30
C LYS A 70 10.90 17.61 -19.46
N PRO A 71 11.97 17.48 -20.25
CA PRO A 71 12.76 16.27 -20.37
C PRO A 71 13.36 15.79 -19.05
N ALA A 72 13.48 14.47 -18.89
CA ALA A 72 14.16 13.80 -17.78
C ALA A 72 13.80 14.39 -16.40
N HIS A 73 12.51 14.66 -16.19
CA HIS A 73 12.02 15.41 -15.04
C HIS A 73 11.13 14.55 -14.15
N THR A 74 11.17 14.83 -12.86
CA THR A 74 10.28 14.23 -11.87
C THR A 74 9.29 15.27 -11.40
N TYR A 75 8.01 15.04 -11.69
CA TYR A 75 6.88 15.80 -11.17
C TYR A 75 6.34 15.14 -9.90
N HIS A 76 5.86 15.97 -8.98
CA HIS A 76 5.24 15.59 -7.73
C HIS A 76 3.78 16.05 -7.68
N ALA A 77 2.89 15.17 -7.23
CA ALA A 77 1.52 15.55 -6.90
C ALA A 77 0.97 14.63 -5.83
N HIS A 78 0.40 15.21 -4.78
CA HIS A 78 -0.15 14.49 -3.64
C HIS A 78 0.88 13.52 -3.05
N HIS A 79 0.67 12.21 -3.12
CA HIS A 79 1.61 11.21 -2.61
C HIS A 79 2.31 10.43 -3.73
N HIS A 80 2.37 11.03 -4.92
CA HIS A 80 2.80 10.36 -6.15
C HIS A 80 3.95 11.08 -6.81
N THR A 81 4.76 10.32 -7.52
CA THR A 81 5.85 10.82 -8.36
C THR A 81 5.65 10.35 -9.79
N PHE A 82 5.92 11.22 -10.74
CA PHE A 82 5.78 10.96 -12.16
C PHE A 82 7.07 11.36 -12.86
N THR A 83 7.59 10.53 -13.76
CA THR A 83 8.83 10.83 -14.47
C THR A 83 8.61 10.89 -15.97
N THR A 84 9.37 11.74 -16.64
CA THR A 84 9.42 11.86 -18.09
C THR A 84 10.73 11.31 -18.66
N ASP A 85 10.70 10.84 -19.90
CA ASP A 85 11.93 10.53 -20.66
C ASP A 85 12.64 11.80 -21.17
N ASP A 86 13.74 11.60 -21.89
CA ASP A 86 14.53 12.67 -22.50
C ASP A 86 13.77 13.47 -23.57
N ALA A 87 12.64 12.97 -24.07
CA ALA A 87 11.75 13.70 -24.97
C ALA A 87 10.64 14.45 -24.21
N GLY A 88 10.51 14.27 -22.90
CA GLY A 88 9.45 14.87 -22.10
C GLY A 88 8.13 14.09 -22.11
N ARG A 89 8.13 12.80 -22.49
CA ARG A 89 6.93 11.94 -22.43
C ARG A 89 6.88 11.23 -21.08
N PRO A 90 5.71 11.08 -20.42
CA PRO A 90 5.62 10.31 -19.19
C PRO A 90 6.09 8.88 -19.39
N VAL A 91 6.94 8.37 -18.50
CA VAL A 91 7.45 6.98 -18.57
C VAL A 91 7.18 6.18 -17.31
N GLU A 92 6.95 6.84 -16.18
CA GLU A 92 6.64 6.16 -14.94
C GLU A 92 5.75 6.99 -14.04
N ALA A 93 4.81 6.34 -13.36
CA ALA A 93 4.12 6.87 -12.20
C ALA A 93 4.29 5.92 -11.01
N LEU A 94 4.48 6.46 -9.81
CA LEU A 94 4.63 5.69 -8.58
C LEU A 94 3.76 6.30 -7.46
N ALA A 95 2.88 5.48 -6.90
CA ALA A 95 2.26 5.69 -5.61
C ALA A 95 2.90 4.75 -4.59
N ARG A 96 3.61 5.31 -3.59
CA ARG A 96 4.25 4.50 -2.54
C ARG A 96 3.21 3.73 -1.72
N ARG A 97 2.04 4.32 -1.52
CA ARG A 97 0.84 3.71 -0.95
C ARG A 97 -0.36 4.23 -1.74
N LEU A 98 -1.27 3.35 -2.15
CA LEU A 98 -2.55 3.78 -2.72
C LEU A 98 -3.50 4.20 -1.61
N THR A 99 -4.35 5.17 -1.94
CA THR A 99 -5.43 5.65 -1.09
C THR A 99 -6.68 5.73 -1.95
N ASP A 100 -7.82 5.21 -1.48
CA ASP A 100 -9.09 5.36 -2.20
C ASP A 100 -9.65 6.77 -1.95
N LYS A 101 -9.25 7.70 -2.82
CA LYS A 101 -9.55 9.12 -2.72
C LYS A 101 -9.66 9.69 -4.13
N SER A 102 -10.71 10.44 -4.39
CA SER A 102 -10.93 11.03 -5.72
C SER A 102 -10.20 12.36 -5.89
N ALA A 103 -9.48 12.49 -7.00
CA ALA A 103 -8.91 13.73 -7.50
C ALA A 103 -9.77 14.35 -8.61
N ALA A 104 -9.64 15.66 -8.80
CA ALA A 104 -10.32 16.39 -9.85
C ALA A 104 -9.81 15.99 -11.24
N ARG A 105 -10.74 15.87 -12.19
CA ARG A 105 -10.44 15.65 -13.60
C ARG A 105 -10.31 16.98 -14.34
N THR A 106 -9.56 16.99 -15.42
CA THR A 106 -9.34 18.18 -16.25
C THR A 106 -9.65 17.92 -17.72
N GLY A 107 -9.73 18.99 -18.53
CA GLY A 107 -9.84 18.90 -19.99
C GLY A 107 -8.61 18.31 -20.68
N CYS A 108 -7.48 18.12 -19.97
CA CYS A 108 -6.28 17.57 -20.54
C CYS A 108 -6.46 16.10 -20.98
N GLN A 109 -7.34 15.33 -20.35
CA GLN A 109 -7.63 13.94 -20.73
C GLN A 109 -8.11 13.82 -22.17
N SER A 110 -9.06 14.66 -22.59
CA SER A 110 -9.57 14.66 -23.97
C SER A 110 -8.48 15.09 -24.95
N THR A 111 -7.70 16.11 -24.58
CA THR A 111 -6.57 16.60 -25.40
C THR A 111 -5.52 15.51 -25.63
N VAL A 112 -5.12 14.81 -24.57
CA VAL A 112 -4.15 13.71 -24.63
C VAL A 112 -4.70 12.53 -25.42
N GLY A 113 -5.98 12.19 -25.26
CA GLY A 113 -6.64 11.13 -26.03
C GLY A 113 -6.57 11.38 -27.54
N ASN A 114 -6.81 12.62 -27.96
CA ASN A 114 -6.74 13.01 -29.38
C ASN A 114 -5.34 12.84 -30.01
N TRP A 115 -4.27 12.75 -29.21
CA TRP A 115 -2.93 12.49 -29.75
C TRP A 115 -2.70 11.03 -30.12
N GLY A 116 -3.56 10.11 -29.69
CA GLY A 116 -3.56 8.72 -30.17
C GLY A 116 -3.96 8.59 -31.64
N GLY A 117 -4.56 9.65 -32.22
CA GLY A 117 -5.03 9.68 -33.59
C GLY A 117 -6.49 9.25 -33.71
N SER A 118 -6.88 8.78 -34.90
CA SER A 118 -8.23 8.28 -35.14
C SER A 118 -8.50 6.98 -34.38
N GLY A 119 -9.74 6.82 -33.92
CA GLY A 119 -10.21 5.59 -33.28
C GLY A 119 -10.56 5.79 -31.81
N ASP A 120 -10.59 4.70 -31.08
CA ASP A 120 -10.98 4.65 -29.67
C ASP A 120 -9.77 4.96 -28.77
N TRP A 121 -9.47 6.25 -28.60
CA TRP A 121 -8.36 6.73 -27.76
C TRP A 121 -8.85 7.65 -26.65
N ASN A 122 -8.29 7.48 -25.46
CA ASN A 122 -8.55 8.28 -24.28
C ASN A 122 -7.23 8.83 -23.70
N GLY A 123 -7.28 9.95 -22.99
CA GLY A 123 -6.21 10.33 -22.07
C GLY A 123 -6.27 9.46 -20.82
N GLY A 124 -5.64 8.30 -20.88
CA GLY A 124 -5.62 7.33 -19.80
C GLY A 124 -4.72 7.79 -18.66
N HIS A 125 -5.21 7.65 -17.43
CA HIS A 125 -4.42 7.92 -16.23
C HIS A 125 -3.39 6.81 -15.98
N LEU A 126 -2.21 7.15 -15.46
CA LEU A 126 -1.26 6.17 -14.95
C LEU A 126 -1.61 5.78 -13.50
N ILE A 127 -1.89 6.77 -12.67
CA ILE A 127 -2.56 6.59 -11.38
C ILE A 127 -3.99 7.10 -11.53
N ALA A 128 -4.97 6.23 -11.31
CA ALA A 128 -6.38 6.56 -11.43
C ALA A 128 -6.77 7.80 -10.63
N ALA A 129 -7.72 8.58 -11.14
CA ALA A 129 -8.29 9.70 -10.39
C ALA A 129 -8.91 9.26 -9.05
N SER A 130 -9.44 8.04 -8.95
CA SER A 130 -9.96 7.46 -7.70
C SER A 130 -8.86 6.99 -6.74
N PHE A 131 -7.58 7.14 -7.10
CA PHE A 131 -6.43 6.92 -6.24
C PHE A 131 -5.61 8.19 -5.99
N ASP A 132 -6.26 9.35 -5.98
CA ASP A 132 -5.68 10.70 -5.85
C ASP A 132 -4.75 11.05 -7.04
N GLY A 133 -4.89 10.36 -8.17
CA GLY A 133 -4.14 10.64 -9.39
C GLY A 133 -4.65 11.88 -10.11
N VAL A 134 -3.78 12.88 -10.28
CA VAL A 134 -4.17 14.15 -10.92
C VAL A 134 -4.48 14.01 -12.40
N GLY A 135 -5.43 14.79 -12.91
CA GLY A 135 -5.72 14.91 -14.34
C GLY A 135 -4.73 15.79 -15.11
N LEU A 136 -3.46 15.83 -14.71
CA LEU A 136 -2.42 16.66 -15.34
C LEU A 136 -1.55 15.83 -16.28
N ARG A 137 -0.91 16.50 -17.24
CA ARG A 137 -0.22 15.88 -18.38
C ARG A 137 0.80 14.80 -18.01
N TYR A 138 1.53 14.95 -16.90
CA TYR A 138 2.53 13.97 -16.44
C TYR A 138 1.92 12.65 -15.95
N ASN A 139 0.61 12.60 -15.69
CA ASN A 139 -0.13 11.41 -15.30
C ASN A 139 -1.03 10.88 -16.44
N LEU A 140 -0.94 11.45 -17.64
CA LEU A 140 -1.84 11.11 -18.75
C LEU A 140 -1.04 10.66 -19.97
N VAL A 141 -1.52 9.62 -20.66
CA VAL A 141 -1.02 9.21 -21.98
C VAL A 141 -2.14 8.83 -22.92
N PRO A 142 -1.93 8.90 -24.26
CA PRO A 142 -2.85 8.31 -25.21
C PRO A 142 -2.95 6.81 -24.95
N MET A 143 -4.15 6.36 -24.62
CA MET A 143 -4.41 4.98 -24.24
C MET A 143 -5.66 4.47 -24.94
N GLN A 144 -5.58 3.26 -25.48
CA GLN A 144 -6.71 2.61 -26.15
C GLN A 144 -7.93 2.55 -25.23
N GLY A 145 -9.08 2.98 -25.73
CA GLY A 145 -10.18 3.43 -24.91
C GLY A 145 -10.89 2.29 -24.17
N ARG A 146 -11.77 1.57 -24.86
CA ARG A 146 -12.66 0.56 -24.27
C ARG A 146 -11.90 -0.63 -23.71
N GLN A 147 -10.92 -1.14 -24.43
CA GLN A 147 -10.24 -2.39 -24.05
C GLN A 147 -9.11 -2.15 -23.04
N ILE A 148 -8.33 -1.07 -23.19
CA ILE A 148 -7.13 -0.88 -22.35
C ILE A 148 -7.45 0.04 -21.17
N ASN A 149 -7.82 1.30 -21.41
CA ASN A 149 -8.11 2.27 -20.35
C ASN A 149 -9.34 1.89 -19.51
N GLN A 150 -10.49 1.69 -20.15
CA GLN A 150 -11.75 1.36 -19.48
C GLN A 150 -11.89 -0.15 -19.18
N GLY A 151 -11.01 -0.97 -19.73
CA GLY A 151 -11.01 -2.42 -19.61
C GLY A 151 -9.93 -2.94 -18.68
N LEU A 152 -8.76 -3.29 -19.22
CA LEU A 152 -7.68 -3.94 -18.46
C LEU A 152 -7.11 -3.06 -17.34
N MET A 153 -6.84 -1.77 -17.60
CA MET A 153 -6.37 -0.82 -16.59
C MET A 153 -7.39 -0.69 -15.46
N LYS A 154 -8.65 -0.37 -15.80
CA LYS A 154 -9.73 -0.27 -14.83
C LYS A 154 -9.86 -1.55 -13.98
N ARG A 155 -9.72 -2.73 -14.59
CA ARG A 155 -9.79 -4.00 -13.84
C ARG A 155 -8.63 -4.17 -12.85
N VAL A 156 -7.42 -3.72 -13.21
CA VAL A 156 -6.29 -3.70 -12.26
C VAL A 156 -6.57 -2.70 -11.14
N GLU A 157 -7.10 -1.53 -11.45
CA GLU A 157 -7.46 -0.51 -10.47
C GLU A 157 -8.57 -0.97 -9.51
N ASP A 158 -9.61 -1.63 -10.03
CA ASP A 158 -10.68 -2.19 -9.21
C ASP A 158 -10.16 -3.29 -8.29
N GLY A 159 -9.30 -4.19 -8.80
CA GLY A 159 -8.66 -5.22 -7.98
C GLY A 159 -7.77 -4.63 -6.88
N ALA A 160 -6.99 -3.59 -7.21
CA ALA A 160 -6.18 -2.87 -6.23
C ALA A 160 -7.05 -2.18 -5.18
N ARG A 161 -8.22 -1.62 -5.55
CA ARG A 161 -9.17 -1.04 -4.61
C ARG A 161 -9.72 -2.09 -3.65
N SER A 162 -10.09 -3.28 -4.14
CA SER A 162 -10.53 -4.37 -3.26
C SER A 162 -9.44 -4.83 -2.28
N CYS A 163 -8.16 -4.57 -2.54
CA CYS A 163 -7.08 -4.81 -1.58
C CYS A 163 -6.97 -3.73 -0.48
N LEU A 164 -7.67 -2.60 -0.61
CA LEU A 164 -7.67 -1.51 0.37
C LEU A 164 -8.80 -1.64 1.40
N ASP A 165 -9.78 -2.54 1.18
CA ASP A 165 -10.91 -2.74 2.08
C ASP A 165 -10.45 -3.25 3.47
N GLY A 166 -11.07 -2.74 4.54
CA GLY A 166 -10.72 -3.09 5.92
C GLY A 166 -9.32 -2.59 6.32
N ASP A 167 -8.48 -3.48 6.86
CA ASP A 167 -7.08 -3.19 7.21
C ASP A 167 -6.10 -3.40 6.05
N GLY A 168 -6.64 -3.49 4.82
CA GLY A 168 -5.89 -3.72 3.60
C GLY A 168 -4.91 -2.59 3.25
N ALA A 169 -3.90 -2.92 2.45
CA ALA A 169 -2.93 -1.97 1.96
C ALA A 169 -2.41 -2.37 0.59
N VAL A 170 -2.26 -1.37 -0.28
CA VAL A 170 -1.50 -1.50 -1.53
C VAL A 170 -0.33 -0.54 -1.48
N ALA A 171 0.88 -1.10 -1.60
CA ALA A 171 2.13 -0.37 -1.59
C ALA A 171 2.86 -0.51 -2.93
N GLY A 172 3.68 0.49 -3.26
CA GLY A 172 4.53 0.48 -4.45
C GLY A 172 3.78 0.26 -5.75
N TYR A 173 2.55 0.80 -5.86
CA TYR A 173 1.79 0.77 -7.11
C TYR A 173 2.51 1.64 -8.14
N ARG A 174 3.07 0.98 -9.15
CA ARG A 174 3.94 1.59 -10.16
C ARG A 174 3.43 1.23 -11.53
N VAL A 175 3.28 2.23 -12.38
CA VAL A 175 2.98 2.08 -13.79
C VAL A 175 4.20 2.54 -14.59
N ARG A 176 4.70 1.68 -15.46
CA ARG A 176 5.80 1.96 -16.38
C ARG A 176 5.34 1.84 -17.82
N LEU A 177 5.81 2.74 -18.64
CA LEU A 177 5.48 2.81 -20.05
C LEU A 177 6.70 2.48 -20.90
N ARG A 178 6.46 1.79 -22.01
CA ARG A 178 7.42 1.71 -23.11
C ARG A 178 6.83 2.40 -24.32
N TYR A 179 7.68 3.12 -25.04
CA TYR A 179 7.39 3.71 -26.33
C TYR A 179 8.08 2.92 -27.45
N PRO A 180 7.44 2.80 -28.63
CA PRO A 180 8.02 2.07 -29.75
C PRO A 180 9.25 2.78 -30.34
N ASP A 181 9.34 4.10 -30.20
CA ASP A 181 10.42 4.94 -30.72
C ASP A 181 10.53 6.25 -29.90
N ARG A 182 11.31 7.22 -30.39
CA ARG A 182 11.54 8.52 -29.72
C ARG A 182 10.44 9.56 -29.96
N ASP A 183 9.59 9.38 -30.97
CA ASP A 183 8.66 10.43 -31.45
C ASP A 183 7.20 10.12 -31.10
N THR A 184 6.85 8.84 -30.99
CA THR A 184 5.49 8.37 -30.74
C THR A 184 5.00 8.77 -29.35
N LEU A 185 3.84 9.42 -29.27
CA LEU A 185 3.25 9.88 -28.00
C LEU A 185 2.44 8.82 -27.27
N ALA A 186 1.98 7.79 -27.97
CA ALA A 186 1.27 6.65 -27.39
C ALA A 186 2.28 5.55 -27.01
N PRO A 187 2.34 5.11 -25.74
CA PRO A 187 3.15 3.96 -25.38
C PRO A 187 2.60 2.70 -26.07
N ASP A 188 3.44 1.71 -26.36
CA ASP A 188 3.02 0.42 -26.92
C ASP A 188 2.77 -0.64 -25.83
N GLN A 189 3.39 -0.46 -24.66
CA GLN A 189 3.22 -1.31 -23.49
C GLN A 189 3.10 -0.52 -22.19
N ILE A 190 2.24 -1.03 -21.32
CA ILE A 190 1.99 -0.55 -19.97
C ILE A 190 2.28 -1.71 -19.01
N THR A 191 3.24 -1.54 -18.11
CA THR A 191 3.57 -2.51 -17.07
C THR A 191 3.17 -1.95 -15.71
N ILE A 192 2.32 -2.68 -14.99
CA ILE A 192 1.86 -2.32 -13.66
C ILE A 192 2.47 -3.30 -12.67
N THR A 193 3.04 -2.80 -11.58
CA THR A 193 3.48 -3.60 -10.44
C THR A 193 2.92 -3.02 -9.16
N LEU A 194 2.53 -3.87 -8.21
CA LEU A 194 2.13 -3.44 -6.88
C LEU A 194 2.42 -4.53 -5.85
N SER A 195 2.44 -4.14 -4.58
CA SER A 195 2.46 -5.05 -3.43
C SER A 195 1.15 -4.90 -2.67
N ALA A 196 0.38 -5.98 -2.62
CA ALA A 196 -0.76 -6.17 -1.73
C ALA A 196 -0.36 -7.27 -0.71
N PRO A 197 -1.22 -8.21 -0.27
CA PRO A 197 -0.74 -9.39 0.46
C PRO A 197 0.35 -10.21 -0.28
N GLY A 198 0.48 -10.02 -1.60
CA GLY A 198 1.60 -10.50 -2.41
C GLY A 198 2.02 -9.47 -3.47
N LYS A 199 3.09 -9.76 -4.22
CA LYS A 199 3.53 -8.93 -5.36
C LYS A 199 2.76 -9.31 -6.61
N LEU A 200 2.16 -8.33 -7.27
CA LEU A 200 1.44 -8.51 -8.53
C LEU A 200 2.14 -7.74 -9.65
N LYS A 201 2.11 -8.31 -10.85
CA LYS A 201 2.62 -7.69 -12.08
C LYS A 201 1.66 -7.95 -13.25
N PHE A 202 1.37 -6.91 -14.01
CA PHE A 202 0.56 -6.97 -15.22
C PHE A 202 1.27 -6.28 -16.38
N ASP A 203 1.34 -6.94 -17.53
CA ASP A 203 1.88 -6.38 -18.76
C ASP A 203 0.73 -6.26 -19.77
N LEU A 204 0.36 -5.03 -20.08
CA LEU A 204 -0.78 -4.68 -20.93
C LEU A 204 -0.28 -4.07 -22.24
N PRO A 205 -0.71 -4.56 -23.41
CA PRO A 205 -0.45 -3.90 -24.68
C PRO A 205 -1.39 -2.69 -24.82
N ASN A 206 -0.93 -1.62 -25.47
CA ASN A 206 -1.77 -0.43 -25.72
C ASN A 206 -2.28 -0.40 -27.18
N ARG A 207 -2.95 -1.47 -27.58
CA ARG A 207 -3.56 -1.64 -28.92
C ARG A 207 -4.91 -2.32 -28.79
N ALA A 208 -5.71 -2.25 -29.86
CA ALA A 208 -6.88 -3.10 -29.97
C ALA A 208 -6.49 -4.60 -29.90
N LEU A 209 -7.28 -5.36 -29.16
CA LEU A 209 -7.08 -6.77 -28.86
C LEU A 209 -8.16 -7.62 -29.52
N PRO A 210 -7.80 -8.80 -30.06
CA PRO A 210 -8.79 -9.84 -30.35
C PRO A 210 -9.60 -10.18 -29.10
N ALA A 211 -10.90 -10.43 -29.25
CA ALA A 211 -11.81 -10.68 -28.12
C ALA A 211 -11.29 -11.74 -27.15
N LYS A 212 -10.83 -12.89 -27.67
CA LYS A 212 -10.25 -13.97 -26.89
C LYS A 212 -8.99 -13.55 -26.10
N GLU A 213 -8.15 -12.69 -26.68
CA GLU A 213 -6.96 -12.16 -25.98
C GLU A 213 -7.37 -11.21 -24.85
N PHE A 214 -8.37 -10.36 -25.10
CA PHE A 214 -8.89 -9.44 -24.09
C PHE A 214 -9.53 -10.17 -22.91
N GLU A 215 -10.39 -11.15 -23.17
CA GLU A 215 -11.04 -11.98 -22.14
C GLU A 215 -10.01 -12.73 -21.29
N ALA A 216 -9.05 -13.42 -21.91
CA ALA A 216 -8.00 -14.15 -21.19
C ALA A 216 -7.16 -13.23 -20.29
N ARG A 217 -6.90 -11.99 -20.71
CA ARG A 217 -6.19 -11.00 -19.89
C ARG A 217 -7.05 -10.52 -18.72
N GLN A 218 -8.35 -10.29 -18.94
CA GLN A 218 -9.28 -9.92 -17.88
C GLN A 218 -9.34 -11.01 -16.79
N GLU A 219 -9.48 -12.28 -17.20
CA GLU A 219 -9.48 -13.42 -16.29
C GLU A 219 -8.18 -13.53 -15.50
N LYS A 220 -7.03 -13.37 -16.17
CA LYS A 220 -5.71 -13.39 -15.52
C LYS A 220 -5.58 -12.32 -14.44
N ILE A 221 -6.06 -11.09 -14.71
CA ILE A 221 -6.05 -10.00 -13.72
C ILE A 221 -6.95 -10.37 -12.54
N THR A 222 -8.19 -10.80 -12.79
CA THR A 222 -9.14 -11.17 -11.74
C THR A 222 -8.60 -12.30 -10.87
N LYS A 223 -8.06 -13.36 -11.47
CA LYS A 223 -7.47 -14.49 -10.74
C LYS A 223 -6.30 -14.06 -9.87
N ALA A 224 -5.42 -13.19 -10.37
CA ALA A 224 -4.27 -12.71 -9.59
C ALA A 224 -4.69 -11.97 -8.31
N PHE A 225 -5.75 -11.15 -8.37
CA PHE A 225 -6.27 -10.46 -7.19
C PHE A 225 -7.03 -11.40 -6.24
N GLN A 226 -7.73 -12.41 -6.76
CA GLN A 226 -8.35 -13.46 -5.94
C GLN A 226 -7.30 -14.27 -5.19
N GLU A 227 -6.21 -14.66 -5.85
CA GLU A 227 -5.07 -15.37 -5.23
C GLU A 227 -4.36 -14.50 -4.18
N ALA A 228 -4.29 -13.19 -4.41
CA ALA A 228 -3.82 -12.22 -3.43
C ALA A 228 -4.82 -11.94 -2.30
N ARG A 229 -5.98 -12.61 -2.28
CA ARG A 229 -7.06 -12.45 -1.29
C ARG A 229 -7.61 -11.02 -1.20
N CYS A 230 -7.56 -10.30 -2.31
CA CYS A 230 -8.21 -9.01 -2.45
C CYS A 230 -9.66 -9.22 -2.87
N THR A 231 -10.57 -9.26 -1.90
CA THR A 231 -12.01 -9.43 -2.14
C THR A 231 -12.77 -8.42 -1.30
N VAL A 232 -13.81 -7.83 -1.89
CA VAL A 232 -14.77 -7.00 -1.15
C VAL A 232 -15.33 -7.83 -0.02
N ARG A 233 -15.03 -7.49 1.24
CA ARG A 233 -15.64 -8.15 2.39
C ARG A 233 -17.14 -7.92 2.29
N THR A 234 -17.89 -9.00 2.06
CA THR A 234 -19.35 -8.96 2.25
C THR A 234 -19.56 -8.63 3.72
N VAL A 235 -19.98 -7.41 4.02
CA VAL A 235 -20.41 -7.07 5.38
C VAL A 235 -21.64 -7.93 5.64
N SER A 236 -21.48 -8.97 6.44
CA SER A 236 -22.60 -9.77 6.94
C SER A 236 -23.48 -8.84 7.78
N ILE A 237 -24.51 -8.27 7.16
CA ILE A 237 -25.58 -7.58 7.87
C ILE A 237 -26.28 -8.65 8.70
N THR A 238 -25.88 -8.76 9.96
CA THR A 238 -26.61 -9.55 10.94
C THR A 238 -27.89 -8.79 11.22
N ARG A 239 -28.98 -9.15 10.54
CA ARG A 239 -30.32 -8.70 10.94
C ARG A 239 -30.57 -9.25 12.34
N ARG A 240 -30.66 -8.36 13.33
CA ARG A 240 -31.26 -8.64 14.63
C ARG A 240 -32.74 -8.32 14.56
#